data_AF-A0A8H4WS17-F1
#
_entry.id   AF-A0A8H4WS17-F1
#
_cell.length_a   1.000
_cell.length_b   1.000
_cell.length_c   1.000
_cell.angle_alpha   90.00
_cell.angle_beta   90.00
_cell.angle_gamma   90.00
#
_symmetry.space_group_name_H-M   'P 1'
#
loop_
_entity.id
_entity.type
_entity.pdbx_description
1 polymer ?
#
loop_
_entity_poly.entity_id
_entity_poly.type
_entity_poly.pdbx_seq_one_letter_code
_entity_poly.pdbx_strand_id
1 'polypeptide(L)'
;MGCNNSRHILEMETRPIRPVTLSSHSVGSVMAPSSIFQDFPETSELSQQQIIDAFQHMAEYLNECGTYVNCAVVGGVVNALYLRHRETTPDVEFLLHDPASKEYITLSNAATFANKKAQGTLGEQWFNNSMQFFVPRNVQVDILQWAKDQHEVIFEHRRNHGGLTVYAAPWDYALCSKLNSLYDNIRADDMEDAVAYLHRYLTLTHQESLNGNQVKEWCRKYHQDVSREVLNRLGEAYARKHGSWPLQW
;
A
#
# COMPACT_ATOMS: atom_id res chain seq x y z
N MET A 1 22.61 -9.97 -21.96
CA MET A 1 21.59 -9.75 -23.00
C MET A 1 20.63 -8.70 -22.45
N GLY A 2 20.68 -7.48 -23.00
CA GLY A 2 19.96 -6.32 -22.46
C GLY A 2 18.54 -6.24 -22.97
N CYS A 3 17.61 -5.80 -22.11
CA CYS A 3 16.24 -5.45 -22.50
C CYS A 3 16.28 -4.44 -23.64
N ASN A 4 15.61 -4.75 -24.75
CA ASN A 4 15.70 -4.01 -25.99
C ASN A 4 14.90 -2.70 -25.86
N ASN A 5 15.54 -1.67 -25.29
CA ASN A 5 14.93 -0.39 -24.89
C ASN A 5 14.71 0.60 -26.05
N SER A 6 14.96 0.21 -27.30
CA SER A 6 15.05 1.18 -28.41
C SER A 6 13.71 1.62 -29.01
N ARG A 7 12.60 0.93 -28.74
CA ARG A 7 11.30 1.31 -29.34
C ARG A 7 10.46 2.29 -28.53
N HIS A 8 10.71 2.43 -27.23
CA HIS A 8 9.96 3.36 -26.37
C HIS A 8 10.70 4.67 -26.07
N ILE A 9 12.03 4.71 -26.18
CA ILE A 9 12.81 5.95 -25.95
C ILE A 9 12.65 6.96 -27.09
N LEU A 10 12.50 6.49 -28.34
CA LEU A 10 12.37 7.35 -29.53
C LEU A 10 11.06 8.18 -29.56
N GLU A 11 10.05 7.82 -28.78
CA GLU A 11 8.77 8.55 -28.72
C GLU A 11 8.81 9.79 -27.78
N MET A 12 9.87 9.94 -26.96
CA MET A 12 9.98 11.03 -25.98
C MET A 12 10.85 12.23 -26.43
N GLU A 13 11.62 12.11 -27.51
CA GLU A 13 12.60 13.13 -27.92
C GLU A 13 12.07 14.25 -28.84
N THR A 14 10.79 14.26 -29.20
CA THR A 14 10.26 15.19 -30.24
C THR A 14 9.49 16.41 -29.72
N ARG A 15 9.61 16.78 -28.43
CA ARG A 15 8.95 18.00 -27.94
C ARG A 15 9.84 19.25 -28.10
N PRO A 16 9.41 20.29 -28.85
CA PRO A 16 10.18 21.52 -28.98
C PRO A 16 10.16 22.34 -27.68
N ILE A 17 11.34 22.77 -27.24
CA ILE A 17 11.56 23.64 -26.09
C ILE A 17 11.08 25.06 -26.44
N ARG A 18 10.10 25.59 -25.71
CA ARG A 18 9.73 27.02 -25.80
C ARG A 18 10.68 27.86 -24.92
N PRO A 19 11.17 29.01 -25.40
CA PRO A 19 12.01 29.89 -24.59
C PRO A 19 11.19 30.60 -23.50
N VAL A 20 11.79 30.72 -22.31
CA VAL A 20 11.24 31.44 -21.16
C VAL A 20 11.51 32.93 -21.33
N THR A 21 10.44 33.73 -21.38
CA THR A 21 10.52 35.20 -21.39
C THR A 21 10.46 35.71 -19.94
N LEU A 22 11.50 36.40 -19.48
CA LEU A 22 11.52 37.11 -18.21
C LEU A 22 10.89 38.50 -18.38
N SER A 23 9.78 38.78 -17.69
CA SER A 23 9.24 40.15 -17.55
C SER A 23 9.39 40.63 -16.11
N SER A 24 9.94 41.84 -15.99
CA SER A 24 10.28 42.59 -14.77
C SER A 24 9.08 43.05 -13.93
N HIS A 25 9.33 43.21 -12.63
CA HIS A 25 8.41 43.66 -11.59
C HIS A 25 7.78 45.04 -11.82
N SER A 26 6.50 45.16 -11.42
CA SER A 26 5.90 46.39 -10.92
C SER A 26 5.00 46.09 -9.71
N VAL A 27 4.92 47.09 -8.85
CA VAL A 27 4.59 47.05 -7.42
C VAL A 27 3.07 47.07 -7.16
N GLY A 28 2.64 46.31 -6.15
CA GLY A 28 1.53 46.69 -5.26
C GLY A 28 0.17 46.06 -5.55
N SER A 29 -0.18 45.03 -4.77
CA SER A 29 -1.53 44.89 -4.19
C SER A 29 -1.58 43.76 -3.16
N VAL A 30 -2.39 44.01 -2.13
CA VAL A 30 -2.64 43.21 -0.93
C VAL A 30 -2.97 41.75 -1.29
N MET A 31 -2.14 40.80 -0.84
CA MET A 31 -2.44 39.37 -0.98
C MET A 31 -3.39 38.92 0.15
N ALA A 32 -4.65 38.71 -0.22
CA ALA A 32 -5.49 37.72 0.44
C ALA A 32 -4.81 36.33 0.38
N PRO A 33 -5.00 35.48 1.39
CA PRO A 33 -4.38 34.16 1.42
C PRO A 33 -4.86 33.37 0.19
N SER A 34 -3.92 33.08 -0.71
CA SER A 34 -4.18 32.31 -1.92
C SER A 34 -4.55 30.88 -1.54
N SER A 35 -5.71 30.45 -1.99
CA SER A 35 -6.19 29.07 -2.03
C SER A 35 -5.26 28.22 -2.90
N ILE A 36 -4.28 27.56 -2.28
CA ILE A 36 -3.36 26.59 -2.92
C ILE A 36 -3.95 25.16 -2.88
N PHE A 37 -5.25 25.02 -2.68
CA PHE A 37 -5.98 23.76 -2.87
C PHE A 37 -6.96 23.93 -4.02
N GLN A 38 -6.44 24.01 -5.24
CA GLN A 38 -7.22 23.80 -6.45
C GLN A 38 -7.21 22.30 -6.77
N ASP A 39 -8.37 21.68 -6.61
CA ASP A 39 -8.88 20.50 -7.34
C ASP A 39 -7.82 19.54 -7.88
N PHE A 40 -7.31 18.67 -7.01
CA PHE A 40 -6.89 17.35 -7.48
C PHE A 40 -8.16 16.63 -7.97
N PRO A 41 -8.16 16.01 -9.16
CA PRO A 41 -9.29 15.19 -9.57
C PRO A 41 -9.57 14.18 -8.46
N GLU A 42 -10.84 14.01 -8.09
CA GLU A 42 -11.30 12.99 -7.15
C GLU A 42 -10.51 11.70 -7.41
N THR A 43 -9.79 11.22 -6.38
CA THR A 43 -9.06 9.96 -6.48
C THR A 43 -10.05 8.90 -6.90
N SER A 44 -9.95 8.41 -8.14
CA SER A 44 -10.84 7.38 -8.65
C SER A 44 -10.66 6.15 -7.79
N GLU A 45 -11.69 5.76 -7.05
CA GLU A 45 -11.64 4.55 -6.26
C GLU A 45 -11.43 3.33 -7.16
N LEU A 46 -10.49 2.46 -6.80
CA LEU A 46 -10.17 1.25 -7.53
C LEU A 46 -11.08 0.12 -7.06
N SER A 47 -11.84 -0.46 -7.99
CA SER A 47 -12.59 -1.68 -7.76
C SER A 47 -11.67 -2.91 -7.68
N GLN A 48 -12.17 -3.98 -7.08
CA GLN A 48 -11.48 -5.27 -7.03
C GLN A 48 -11.02 -5.76 -8.42
N GLN A 49 -11.89 -5.63 -9.43
CA GLN A 49 -11.58 -6.06 -10.79
C GLN A 49 -10.45 -5.23 -11.42
N GLN A 50 -10.48 -3.90 -11.25
CA GLN A 50 -9.41 -3.03 -11.76
C GLN A 50 -8.05 -3.40 -11.16
N ILE A 51 -8.00 -3.72 -9.87
CA ILE A 51 -6.75 -4.11 -9.21
C ILE A 51 -6.26 -5.47 -9.73
N ILE A 52 -7.16 -6.45 -9.88
CA ILE A 52 -6.81 -7.77 -10.41
C ILE A 52 -6.28 -7.65 -11.86
N ASP A 53 -6.96 -6.90 -12.72
CA ASP A 53 -6.54 -6.69 -14.10
C ASP A 53 -5.19 -5.96 -14.17
N ALA A 54 -4.99 -4.97 -13.31
CA ALA A 54 -3.71 -4.27 -13.20
C ALA A 54 -2.57 -5.21 -12.76
N PHE A 55 -2.80 -6.05 -11.75
CA PHE A 55 -1.82 -7.06 -11.31
C PHE A 55 -1.52 -8.10 -12.39
N GLN A 56 -2.50 -8.49 -13.20
CA GLN A 56 -2.26 -9.35 -14.37
C GLN A 56 -1.33 -8.69 -15.38
N HIS A 57 -1.59 -7.43 -15.75
CA HIS A 57 -0.71 -6.69 -16.66
C HIS A 57 0.69 -6.46 -16.09
N MET A 58 0.80 -6.24 -14.78
CA MET A 58 2.10 -6.17 -14.12
C MET A 58 2.85 -7.50 -14.22
N ALA A 59 2.19 -8.62 -13.94
CA ALA A 59 2.79 -9.94 -14.01
C ALA A 59 3.24 -10.32 -15.43
N GLU A 60 2.46 -9.92 -16.45
CA GLU A 60 2.83 -10.06 -17.87
C GLU A 60 4.11 -9.29 -18.20
N TYR A 61 4.17 -8.01 -17.83
CA TYR A 61 5.34 -7.16 -18.02
C TYR A 61 6.58 -7.73 -17.32
N LEU A 62 6.44 -8.21 -16.08
CA LEU A 62 7.54 -8.82 -15.32
C LEU A 62 8.04 -10.10 -15.98
N ASN A 63 7.14 -10.92 -16.52
CA ASN A 63 7.51 -12.09 -17.30
C ASN A 63 8.26 -11.73 -18.60
N GLU A 64 7.88 -10.67 -19.30
CA GLU A 64 8.62 -10.17 -20.47
C GLU A 64 10.03 -9.66 -20.10
N CYS A 65 10.18 -9.10 -18.89
CA CYS A 65 11.47 -8.66 -18.37
C CYS A 65 12.34 -9.80 -17.82
N GLY A 66 11.83 -11.02 -17.71
CA GLY A 66 12.57 -12.13 -17.14
C GLY A 66 12.75 -12.07 -15.61
N THR A 67 11.83 -11.39 -14.91
CA THR A 67 11.98 -11.10 -13.47
C THR A 67 10.78 -11.61 -12.67
N TYR A 68 11.05 -12.21 -11.52
CA TYR A 68 10.04 -12.52 -10.51
C TYR A 68 10.09 -11.48 -9.39
N VAL A 69 8.96 -10.88 -9.07
CA VAL A 69 8.84 -9.93 -7.97
C VAL A 69 7.87 -10.45 -6.93
N ASN A 70 8.29 -10.35 -5.67
CA ASN A 70 7.44 -10.56 -4.51
C ASN A 70 7.30 -9.23 -3.79
N CYS A 71 6.07 -8.84 -3.47
CA CYS A 71 5.79 -7.69 -2.61
C CYS A 71 4.76 -8.05 -1.55
N ALA A 72 4.76 -7.31 -0.46
CA ALA A 72 3.67 -7.32 0.50
C ALA A 72 2.82 -6.08 0.28
N VAL A 73 1.51 -6.17 0.47
CA VAL A 73 0.60 -5.01 0.42
C VAL A 73 -0.17 -4.89 1.72
N VAL A 74 -0.57 -3.68 2.05
CA VAL A 74 -1.27 -3.34 3.29
C VAL A 74 -2.49 -2.48 3.00
N GLY A 75 -3.43 -2.41 3.94
CA GLY A 75 -4.55 -1.47 3.88
C GLY A 75 -5.65 -1.89 2.92
N GLY A 76 -6.18 -0.92 2.16
CA GLY A 76 -7.44 -1.06 1.44
C GLY A 76 -7.47 -2.21 0.42
N VAL A 77 -6.35 -2.50 -0.26
CA VAL A 77 -6.25 -3.64 -1.18
C VAL A 77 -6.43 -5.00 -0.48
N VAL A 78 -5.90 -5.15 0.74
CA VAL A 78 -6.08 -6.37 1.54
C VAL A 78 -7.55 -6.50 1.94
N ASN A 79 -8.17 -5.39 2.31
CA ASN A 79 -9.57 -5.34 2.72
C ASN A 79 -10.53 -5.62 1.56
N ALA A 80 -10.16 -5.20 0.35
CA ALA A 80 -10.96 -5.37 -0.85
C ALA A 80 -10.80 -6.77 -1.46
N LEU A 81 -9.57 -7.24 -1.68
CA LEU A 81 -9.33 -8.49 -2.41
C LEU A 81 -9.34 -9.73 -1.51
N TYR A 82 -8.77 -9.62 -0.32
CA TYR A 82 -8.53 -10.78 0.56
C TYR A 82 -9.64 -10.94 1.60
N LEU A 83 -9.86 -9.91 2.44
CA LEU A 83 -10.89 -9.94 3.49
C LEU A 83 -12.31 -9.69 2.96
N ARG A 84 -12.40 -9.03 1.79
CA ARG A 84 -13.64 -8.74 1.05
C ARG A 84 -14.70 -7.97 1.86
N HIS A 85 -14.28 -7.11 2.77
CA HIS A 85 -15.18 -6.23 3.52
C HIS A 85 -15.21 -4.79 2.99
N ARG A 86 -14.40 -4.48 1.95
CA ARG A 86 -14.50 -3.25 1.17
C ARG A 86 -14.74 -3.57 -0.31
N GLU A 87 -15.52 -2.72 -0.98
CA GLU A 87 -15.74 -2.86 -2.44
C GLU A 87 -14.61 -2.19 -3.25
N THR A 88 -14.04 -1.12 -2.70
CA THR A 88 -13.05 -0.28 -3.38
C THR A 88 -11.92 0.17 -2.44
N THR A 89 -10.83 0.66 -3.02
CA THR A 89 -9.70 1.30 -2.31
C THR A 89 -9.13 2.44 -3.17
N PRO A 90 -8.67 3.56 -2.60
CA PRO A 90 -8.09 4.65 -3.39
C PRO A 90 -6.79 4.25 -4.11
N ASP A 91 -6.00 3.35 -3.50
CA ASP A 91 -4.71 2.92 -4.01
C ASP A 91 -4.31 1.53 -3.47
N VAL A 92 -3.12 1.10 -3.89
CA VAL A 92 -2.40 -0.10 -3.47
C VAL A 92 -1.06 0.34 -2.87
N GLU A 93 -0.99 0.31 -1.55
CA GLU A 93 0.24 0.54 -0.80
C GLU A 93 1.04 -0.77 -0.69
N PHE A 94 2.30 -0.75 -1.14
CA PHE A 94 3.15 -1.93 -1.14
C PHE A 94 4.47 -1.73 -0.39
N LEU A 95 5.03 -2.86 0.04
CA LEU A 95 6.32 -2.99 0.69
C LEU A 95 7.19 -3.96 -0.08
N LEU A 96 8.44 -3.58 -0.30
CA LEU A 96 9.49 -4.43 -0.87
C LEU A 96 10.69 -4.53 0.07
N HIS A 97 11.54 -5.51 -0.19
CA HIS A 97 12.80 -5.70 0.53
C HIS A 97 13.72 -4.48 0.47
N ASP A 98 13.89 -3.87 -0.71
CA ASP A 98 14.71 -2.67 -0.89
C ASP A 98 14.06 -1.74 -1.94
N PRO A 99 13.65 -0.51 -1.55
CA PRO A 99 13.04 0.45 -2.46
C PRO A 99 14.04 1.07 -3.45
N ALA A 100 15.35 0.80 -3.31
CA ALA A 100 16.38 1.22 -4.28
C ALA A 100 16.79 0.08 -5.24
N SER A 101 16.16 -1.09 -5.14
CA SER A 101 16.51 -2.27 -5.92
C SER A 101 16.09 -2.20 -7.40
N LYS A 102 16.71 -3.03 -8.24
CA LYS A 102 16.28 -3.18 -9.65
C LYS A 102 14.87 -3.75 -9.74
N GLU A 103 14.50 -4.59 -8.77
CA GLU A 103 13.18 -5.16 -8.61
C GLU A 103 12.15 -4.06 -8.38
N TYR A 104 12.43 -3.07 -7.52
CA TYR A 104 11.55 -1.90 -7.34
C TYR A 104 11.36 -1.12 -8.64
N ILE A 105 12.45 -0.78 -9.33
CA ILE A 105 12.37 -0.03 -10.60
C ILE A 105 11.53 -0.81 -11.63
N THR A 106 11.75 -2.12 -11.72
CA THR A 106 11.00 -2.97 -12.66
C THR A 106 9.52 -3.08 -12.28
N LEU A 107 9.21 -3.19 -10.98
CA LEU A 107 7.84 -3.23 -10.48
C LEU A 107 7.11 -1.90 -10.70
N SER A 108 7.78 -0.77 -10.47
CA SER A 108 7.26 0.57 -10.75
C SER A 108 6.95 0.77 -12.25
N ASN A 109 7.86 0.31 -13.12
CA ASN A 109 7.62 0.28 -14.56
C ASN A 109 6.43 -0.61 -14.93
N ALA A 110 6.29 -1.77 -14.28
CA ALA A 110 5.15 -2.67 -14.48
C ALA A 110 3.83 -2.00 -14.08
N ALA A 111 3.80 -1.25 -12.97
CA ALA A 111 2.62 -0.51 -12.52
C ALA A 111 2.25 0.62 -13.48
N THR A 112 3.25 1.32 -14.04
CA THR A 112 3.04 2.32 -15.08
C THR A 112 2.50 1.70 -16.38
N PHE A 113 3.03 0.54 -16.76
CA PHE A 113 2.53 -0.24 -17.90
C PHE A 113 1.07 -0.66 -17.71
N ALA A 114 0.71 -1.17 -16.53
CA ALA A 114 -0.67 -1.52 -16.19
C ALA A 114 -1.61 -0.30 -16.26
N ASN A 115 -1.21 0.85 -15.73
CA ASN A 115 -2.01 2.07 -15.85
C ASN A 115 -2.18 2.51 -17.32
N LYS A 116 -1.13 2.38 -18.15
CA LYS A 116 -1.25 2.63 -19.60
C LYS A 116 -2.25 1.69 -20.27
N LYS A 117 -2.28 0.40 -19.89
CA LYS A 117 -3.26 -0.58 -20.40
C LYS A 117 -4.69 -0.21 -19.98
N ALA A 118 -4.85 0.33 -18.77
CA ALA A 118 -6.09 0.88 -18.26
C ALA A 118 -6.38 2.31 -18.75
N GLN A 119 -5.69 2.81 -19.78
CA GLN A 119 -5.89 4.14 -20.37
C GLN A 119 -5.74 5.30 -19.36
N GLY A 120 -4.91 5.12 -18.33
CA GLY A 120 -4.65 6.11 -17.28
C GLY A 120 -5.68 6.12 -16.15
N THR A 121 -6.71 5.27 -16.20
CA THR A 121 -7.83 5.30 -15.25
C THR A 121 -7.49 4.82 -13.84
N LEU A 122 -6.32 4.22 -13.61
CA LEU A 122 -5.90 3.84 -12.26
C LEU A 122 -5.38 5.06 -11.48
N GLY A 123 -4.91 6.11 -12.18
CA GLY A 123 -4.24 7.26 -11.57
C GLY A 123 -2.73 7.06 -11.39
N GLU A 124 -1.98 8.14 -11.17
CA GLU A 124 -0.51 8.08 -11.12
C GLU A 124 0.03 7.42 -9.84
N GLN A 125 -0.70 7.52 -8.73
CA GLN A 125 -0.30 7.03 -7.40
C GLN A 125 -1.04 5.74 -6.99
N TRP A 126 -1.72 5.09 -7.94
CA TRP A 126 -2.55 3.90 -7.71
C TRP A 126 -1.77 2.74 -7.07
N PHE A 127 -0.47 2.66 -7.34
CA PHE A 127 0.44 1.66 -6.80
C PHE A 127 1.70 2.35 -6.28
N ASN A 128 1.79 2.53 -4.96
CA ASN A 128 2.82 3.36 -4.34
C ASN A 128 3.40 2.72 -3.06
N ASN A 129 4.56 3.22 -2.63
CA ASN A 129 5.28 2.73 -1.44
C ASN A 129 5.53 3.85 -0.41
N SER A 130 4.61 4.82 -0.33
CA SER A 130 4.74 5.99 0.53
C SER A 130 4.90 5.61 2.00
N MET A 131 4.17 4.59 2.46
CA MET A 131 4.23 4.11 3.85
C MET A 131 5.56 3.44 4.18
N GLN A 132 6.25 2.87 3.18
CA GLN A 132 7.53 2.21 3.39
C GLN A 132 8.58 3.17 3.99
N PHE A 133 8.53 4.46 3.65
CA PHE A 133 9.49 5.46 4.13
C PHE A 133 9.40 5.74 5.65
N PHE A 134 8.27 5.43 6.28
CA PHE A 134 8.08 5.59 7.72
C PHE A 134 8.51 4.36 8.52
N VAL A 135 8.81 3.24 7.84
CA VAL A 135 9.29 2.01 8.46
C VAL A 135 10.83 2.00 8.43
N PRO A 136 11.52 1.68 9.54
CA PRO A 136 12.98 1.55 9.53
C PRO A 136 13.45 0.50 8.52
N ARG A 137 14.58 0.74 7.83
CA ARG A 137 15.08 -0.14 6.76
C ARG A 137 15.27 -1.59 7.20
N ASN A 138 15.77 -1.83 8.41
CA ASN A 138 15.92 -3.20 8.95
C ASN A 138 14.56 -3.90 9.09
N VAL A 139 13.51 -3.17 9.43
CA VAL A 139 12.15 -3.71 9.59
C VAL A 139 11.47 -3.93 8.23
N GLN A 140 11.74 -3.07 7.23
CA GLN A 140 11.22 -3.26 5.86
C GLN A 140 11.64 -4.61 5.26
N VAL A 141 12.92 -4.97 5.42
CA VAL A 141 13.49 -6.25 4.97
C VAL A 141 12.71 -7.42 5.59
N ASP A 142 12.47 -7.34 6.89
CA ASP A 142 11.83 -8.42 7.62
C ASP A 142 10.33 -8.53 7.33
N ILE A 143 9.61 -7.42 7.08
CA ILE A 143 8.17 -7.45 6.81
C ILE A 143 7.84 -8.32 5.59
N LEU A 144 8.59 -8.19 4.49
CA LEU A 144 8.33 -9.01 3.31
C LEU A 144 8.63 -10.49 3.60
N GLN A 145 9.66 -10.78 4.40
CA GLN A 145 9.96 -12.16 4.78
C GLN A 145 8.84 -12.74 5.67
N TRP A 146 8.39 -12.00 6.68
CA TRP A 146 7.26 -12.40 7.52
C TRP A 146 5.95 -12.55 6.74
N ALA A 147 5.72 -11.72 5.72
CA ALA A 147 4.56 -11.85 4.84
C ALA A 147 4.59 -13.18 4.06
N LYS A 148 5.78 -13.58 3.57
CA LYS A 148 5.98 -14.87 2.90
C LYS A 148 5.77 -16.04 3.86
N ASP A 149 6.27 -15.92 5.09
CA ASP A 149 6.14 -16.95 6.13
C ASP A 149 4.67 -17.09 6.58
N GLN A 150 3.92 -15.97 6.65
CA GLN A 150 2.47 -15.97 6.90
C GLN A 150 1.66 -16.59 5.74
N HIS A 151 2.19 -16.50 4.51
CA HIS A 151 1.66 -17.14 3.30
C HIS A 151 0.22 -16.75 2.91
N GLU A 152 -0.18 -15.52 3.20
CA GLU A 152 -1.49 -15.00 2.81
C GLU A 152 -1.42 -14.35 1.44
N VAL A 153 -1.56 -15.16 0.38
CA VAL A 153 -1.42 -14.70 -1.00
C VAL A 153 -2.70 -13.99 -1.46
N ILE A 154 -2.56 -12.73 -1.90
CA ILE A 154 -3.64 -11.91 -2.45
C ILE A 154 -3.74 -12.11 -3.96
N PHE A 155 -2.59 -12.19 -4.62
CA PHE A 155 -2.49 -12.41 -6.05
C PHE A 155 -1.22 -13.20 -6.35
N GLU A 156 -1.33 -14.17 -7.24
CA GLU A 156 -0.17 -14.87 -7.77
C GLU A 156 -0.37 -15.17 -9.25
N HIS A 157 0.58 -14.73 -10.05
CA HIS A 157 0.68 -15.13 -11.45
C HIS A 157 2.14 -15.32 -11.82
N ARG A 158 2.51 -16.58 -12.09
CA ARG A 158 3.85 -16.99 -12.47
C ARG A 158 3.82 -17.56 -13.88
N ARG A 159 4.82 -17.21 -14.69
CA ARG A 159 5.04 -17.74 -16.03
C ARG A 159 6.51 -18.12 -16.18
N ASN A 160 6.88 -18.77 -17.29
CA ASN A 160 8.19 -19.41 -17.44
C ASN A 160 9.39 -18.51 -17.13
N HIS A 161 9.30 -17.20 -17.40
CA HIS A 161 10.44 -16.29 -17.29
C HIS A 161 10.28 -15.24 -16.18
N GLY A 162 9.11 -15.12 -15.54
CA GLY A 162 8.88 -14.12 -14.51
C GLY A 162 7.45 -14.14 -13.98
N GLY A 163 7.12 -13.18 -13.12
CA GLY A 163 5.79 -13.08 -12.55
C GLY A 163 5.72 -12.21 -11.30
N LEU A 164 4.51 -12.14 -10.76
CA LEU A 164 4.18 -11.35 -9.58
C LEU A 164 3.52 -12.24 -8.53
N THR A 165 4.03 -12.19 -7.30
CA THR A 165 3.30 -12.67 -6.12
C THR A 165 3.12 -11.51 -5.15
N VAL A 166 1.87 -11.27 -4.76
CA VAL A 166 1.45 -10.22 -3.84
C VAL A 166 0.95 -10.89 -2.56
N TYR A 167 1.64 -10.67 -1.45
CA TYR A 167 1.26 -11.16 -0.12
C TYR A 167 0.49 -10.07 0.64
N ALA A 168 -0.43 -10.46 1.51
CA ALA A 168 -0.87 -9.58 2.57
C ALA A 168 0.31 -9.33 3.52
N ALA A 169 0.50 -8.09 3.96
CA ALA A 169 1.46 -7.79 5.01
C ALA A 169 1.14 -8.59 6.28
N PRO A 170 2.13 -8.81 7.17
CA PRO A 170 1.91 -9.49 8.44
C PRO A 170 0.76 -8.84 9.22
N TRP A 171 -0.13 -9.66 9.78
CA TRP A 171 -1.35 -9.15 10.42
C TRP A 171 -1.05 -8.26 11.64
N ASP A 172 0.05 -8.51 12.34
CA ASP A 172 0.55 -7.67 13.44
C ASP A 172 0.99 -6.28 12.94
N TYR A 173 1.72 -6.22 11.83
CA TYR A 173 2.07 -4.97 11.16
C TYR A 173 0.85 -4.22 10.64
N ALA A 174 -0.05 -4.91 9.93
CA ALA A 174 -1.26 -4.30 9.38
C ALA A 174 -2.15 -3.72 10.48
N LEU A 175 -2.29 -4.43 11.61
CA LEU A 175 -2.99 -3.97 12.79
C LEU A 175 -2.35 -2.70 13.36
N CYS A 176 -1.05 -2.74 13.65
CA CYS A 176 -0.35 -1.57 14.20
C CYS A 176 -0.41 -0.36 13.28
N SER A 177 -0.32 -0.55 11.95
CA SER A 177 -0.43 0.53 10.98
C SER A 177 -1.78 1.23 11.03
N LYS A 178 -2.87 0.53 11.39
CA LYS A 178 -4.21 1.12 11.56
C LYS A 178 -4.42 1.76 12.92
N LEU A 179 -3.76 1.24 13.95
CA LEU A 179 -3.90 1.72 15.33
C LEU A 179 -2.94 2.86 15.70
N ASN A 180 -2.01 3.19 14.80
CA ASN A 180 -0.93 4.12 15.09
C ASN A 180 -1.46 5.46 15.62
N SER A 181 -1.20 5.75 16.89
CA SER A 181 -1.78 6.89 17.62
C SER A 181 -1.19 8.24 17.20
N LEU A 182 -0.21 8.26 16.30
CA LEU A 182 0.27 9.50 15.68
C LEU A 182 -0.83 10.22 14.88
N TYR A 183 -1.91 9.51 14.54
CA TYR A 183 -3.11 10.08 13.95
C TYR A 183 -4.17 10.18 15.04
N ASP A 184 -4.25 11.35 15.70
CA ASP A 184 -5.12 11.65 16.87
C ASP A 184 -6.63 11.33 16.66
N ASN A 185 -7.06 10.93 15.47
CA ASN A 185 -8.42 10.46 15.18
C ASN A 185 -8.40 9.22 14.27
N ILE A 186 -8.47 8.03 14.87
CA ILE A 186 -8.72 6.79 14.13
C ILE A 186 -10.15 6.84 13.56
N ARG A 187 -10.26 6.77 12.22
CA ARG A 187 -11.55 6.75 11.52
C ARG A 187 -12.33 5.48 11.84
N ALA A 188 -13.65 5.53 11.67
CA ALA A 188 -14.50 4.35 11.86
C ALA A 188 -14.06 3.16 10.98
N ASP A 189 -13.78 3.43 9.70
CA ASP A 189 -13.34 2.41 8.75
C ASP A 189 -11.97 1.82 9.11
N ASP A 190 -11.08 2.61 9.72
CA ASP A 190 -9.78 2.13 10.18
C ASP A 190 -9.92 1.21 11.41
N MET A 191 -10.88 1.51 12.29
CA MET A 191 -11.21 0.62 13.41
C MET A 191 -11.83 -0.69 12.93
N GLU A 192 -12.68 -0.66 11.92
CA GLU A 192 -13.23 -1.88 11.33
C GLU A 192 -12.15 -2.75 10.68
N ASP A 193 -11.25 -2.14 9.91
CA ASP A 193 -10.08 -2.83 9.34
C ASP A 193 -9.22 -3.45 10.45
N ALA A 194 -8.95 -2.71 11.53
CA ALA A 194 -8.17 -3.19 12.67
C ALA A 194 -8.84 -4.40 13.36
N VAL A 195 -10.16 -4.39 13.51
CA VAL A 195 -10.91 -5.55 14.03
C VAL A 195 -10.74 -6.76 13.11
N ALA A 196 -10.82 -6.57 11.79
CA ALA A 196 -10.66 -7.64 10.82
C ALA A 196 -9.24 -8.24 10.84
N TYR A 197 -8.20 -7.39 10.94
CA TYR A 197 -6.81 -7.84 11.07
C TYR A 197 -6.56 -8.61 12.35
N LEU A 198 -7.09 -8.13 13.48
CA LEU A 198 -7.00 -8.82 14.77
C LEU A 198 -7.70 -10.19 14.70
N HIS A 199 -8.90 -10.24 14.12
CA HIS A 199 -9.64 -11.50 13.97
C HIS A 199 -8.90 -12.50 13.11
N ARG A 200 -8.29 -12.04 12.01
CA ARG A 200 -7.51 -12.89 11.13
C ARG A 200 -6.25 -13.42 11.81
N TYR A 201 -5.54 -12.57 12.56
CA TYR A 201 -4.38 -12.99 13.36
C TYR A 201 -4.76 -14.09 14.36
N LEU A 202 -5.82 -13.88 15.16
CA LEU A 202 -6.28 -14.84 16.16
C LEU A 202 -6.67 -16.18 15.54
N THR A 203 -7.39 -16.13 14.41
CA THR A 203 -7.80 -17.33 13.66
C THR A 203 -6.59 -18.10 13.15
N LEU A 204 -5.62 -17.41 12.55
CA LEU A 204 -4.42 -18.03 11.96
C LEU A 204 -3.50 -18.65 13.03
N THR A 205 -3.43 -18.04 14.20
CA THR A 205 -2.59 -18.50 15.32
C THR A 205 -3.31 -19.45 16.27
N HIS A 206 -4.59 -19.73 16.02
CA HIS A 206 -5.45 -20.51 16.90
C HIS A 206 -5.50 -19.97 18.35
N GLN A 207 -5.42 -18.65 18.49
CA GLN A 207 -5.53 -17.97 19.77
C GLN A 207 -6.93 -17.41 19.96
N GLU A 208 -7.46 -17.49 21.18
CA GLU A 208 -8.76 -16.89 21.51
C GLU A 208 -8.61 -15.40 21.89
N SER A 209 -7.44 -15.02 22.40
CA SER A 209 -7.15 -13.66 22.87
C SER A 209 -5.64 -13.38 22.89
N LEU A 210 -5.29 -12.10 22.94
CA LEU A 210 -3.93 -11.59 23.06
C LEU A 210 -3.75 -10.76 24.34
N ASN A 211 -2.51 -10.69 24.84
CA ASN A 211 -2.17 -9.70 25.86
C ASN A 211 -2.06 -8.31 25.21
N GLY A 212 -2.70 -7.29 25.78
CA GLY A 212 -2.64 -5.92 25.26
C GLY A 212 -1.22 -5.34 25.24
N ASN A 213 -0.33 -5.78 26.13
CA ASN A 213 1.10 -5.40 26.09
C ASN A 213 1.84 -6.04 24.91
N GLN A 214 1.46 -7.24 24.49
CA GLN A 214 2.02 -7.89 23.30
C GLN A 214 1.72 -7.06 22.04
N VAL A 215 0.50 -6.52 21.91
CA VAL A 215 0.15 -5.65 20.79
C VAL A 215 0.99 -4.36 20.81
N LYS A 216 1.21 -3.77 21.99
CA LYS A 216 2.10 -2.60 22.11
C LYS A 216 3.55 -2.92 21.71
N GLU A 217 4.04 -4.10 22.08
CA GLU A 217 5.38 -4.55 21.69
C GLU A 217 5.50 -4.73 20.17
N TRP A 218 4.47 -5.27 19.51
CA TRP A 218 4.42 -5.30 18.05
C TRP A 218 4.50 -3.89 17.45
N CYS A 219 3.70 -2.95 17.93
CA CYS A 219 3.69 -1.62 17.32
C CYS A 219 5.05 -0.92 17.51
N ARG A 220 5.69 -1.07 18.67
CA ARG A 220 7.05 -0.56 18.91
C ARG A 220 8.10 -1.16 17.98
N LYS A 221 8.00 -2.47 17.68
CA LYS A 221 8.87 -3.15 16.71
C LYS A 221 8.79 -2.47 15.33
N TYR A 222 7.64 -1.91 14.97
CA TYR A 222 7.42 -1.17 13.73
C TYR A 222 7.63 0.35 13.84
N HIS A 223 8.17 0.84 14.96
CA HIS A 223 8.31 2.27 15.28
C HIS A 223 6.98 3.04 15.26
N GLN A 224 5.91 2.34 15.60
CA GLN A 224 4.57 2.88 15.78
C GLN A 224 4.24 2.87 17.27
N ASP A 225 3.22 3.63 17.66
CA ASP A 225 2.73 3.63 19.05
C ASP A 225 1.22 3.41 19.07
N VAL A 226 0.75 2.83 20.17
CA VAL A 226 -0.66 2.60 20.41
C VAL A 226 -0.98 2.78 21.88
N SER A 227 -1.94 3.67 22.16
CA SER A 227 -2.38 3.93 23.52
C SER A 227 -3.24 2.78 24.05
N ARG A 228 -3.31 2.66 25.39
CA ARG A 228 -4.23 1.71 26.03
C ARG A 228 -5.69 2.01 25.68
N GLU A 229 -6.03 3.28 25.52
CA GLU A 229 -7.38 3.72 25.17
C GLU A 229 -7.79 3.25 23.78
N VAL A 230 -6.90 3.37 22.78
CA VAL A 230 -7.11 2.85 21.44
C VAL A 230 -7.31 1.33 21.47
N LEU A 231 -6.51 0.61 22.24
CA LEU A 231 -6.66 -0.84 22.41
C LEU A 231 -7.97 -1.24 23.09
N ASN A 232 -8.43 -0.47 24.08
CA ASN A 232 -9.74 -0.71 24.69
C ASN A 232 -10.86 -0.51 23.65
N ARG A 233 -10.81 0.56 22.85
CA ARG A 233 -11.76 0.80 21.74
C ARG A 233 -11.76 -0.32 20.71
N LEU A 234 -10.59 -0.86 20.38
CA LEU A 234 -10.46 -2.04 19.52
C LEU A 234 -11.13 -3.26 20.14
N GLY A 235 -10.88 -3.53 21.42
CA GLY A 235 -11.52 -4.63 22.15
C GLY A 235 -13.04 -4.51 22.17
N GLU A 236 -13.57 -3.32 22.41
CA GLU A 236 -15.01 -3.03 22.37
C GLU A 236 -15.61 -3.21 20.96
N ALA A 237 -14.92 -2.72 19.93
CA ALA A 237 -15.34 -2.88 18.55
C ALA A 237 -15.37 -4.36 18.13
N TYR A 238 -14.33 -5.12 18.52
CA TYR A 238 -14.25 -6.55 18.27
C TYR A 238 -15.36 -7.31 19.00
N ALA A 239 -15.58 -7.04 20.29
CA ALA A 239 -16.62 -7.69 21.07
C ALA A 239 -18.02 -7.47 20.50
N ARG A 240 -18.29 -6.26 19.97
CA ARG A 240 -19.55 -5.98 19.26
C ARG A 240 -19.71 -6.81 17.98
N LYS A 241 -18.63 -7.07 17.23
CA LYS A 241 -18.67 -7.79 15.95
C LYS A 241 -18.64 -9.32 16.11
N HIS A 242 -17.91 -9.83 17.09
CA HIS A 242 -17.60 -11.26 17.24
C HIS A 242 -18.10 -11.89 18.56
N GLY A 243 -18.60 -11.09 19.51
CA GLY A 243 -19.17 -11.59 20.77
C GLY A 243 -18.15 -12.03 21.83
N SER A 244 -16.86 -11.78 21.64
CA SER A 244 -15.79 -12.10 22.59
C SER A 244 -14.80 -10.96 22.78
N TRP A 245 -14.09 -10.95 23.91
CA TRP A 245 -13.07 -9.94 24.21
C TRP A 245 -11.69 -10.43 23.75
N PRO A 246 -11.09 -9.82 22.71
CA PRO A 246 -9.87 -10.35 22.10
C PRO A 246 -8.61 -9.94 22.86
N LEU A 247 -8.70 -8.98 23.79
CA LEU A 247 -7.56 -8.43 24.52
C LEU A 247 -7.71 -8.67 26.02
N GLN A 248 -6.65 -9.20 26.62
CA GLN A 248 -6.48 -9.39 28.06
C GLN A 248 -5.35 -8.48 28.56
N TRP A 249 -5.41 -8.06 29.83
CA TRP A 249 -4.43 -7.16 30.44
C TRP A 249 -3.74 -7.82 31.63
#